data_AF-A0A2H3AV52-F1
#
_entry.id   AF-A0A2H3AV52-F1
#
_cell.length_a   1.000
_cell.length_b   1.000
_cell.length_c   1.000
_cell.angle_alpha   90.00
_cell.angle_beta   90.00
_cell.angle_gamma   90.00
#
_symmetry.space_group_name_H-M   'P 1'
#
loop_
_entity.id
_entity.type
_entity.pdbx_description
1 polymer ?
#
loop_
_entity_poly.entity_id
_entity_poly.type
_entity_poly.pdbx_seq_one_letter_code
_entity_poly.pdbx_strand_id
1 'polypeptide(L)'
;MKAANLRRYLNKPECPQHVREFKCLLDKALPPKDQREVKFEADPPTLTQTSHAYYTYRNVTYSRASTHLGGSLVCYYPHSASSELHVGSIQDIRSEHGQVVFKIQRQEPLPSSKYDPFQRYPDFPATTFSSRMVDGTLDSVHPKLVRSHVARYKFSDERAIILDLCRVSAYVLLFYLI
;
A
#
# COMPACT_ATOMS: atom_id res chain seq x y z
N MET A 1 -0.62 -14.98 2.30
CA MET A 1 -1.98 -15.41 2.66
C MET A 1 -2.98 -14.46 1.99
N LYS A 2 -3.90 -14.90 1.13
CA LYS A 2 -4.86 -14.01 0.45
C LYS A 2 -5.95 -13.55 1.44
N ALA A 3 -6.42 -12.30 1.37
CA ALA A 3 -7.42 -11.73 2.30
C ALA A 3 -8.71 -12.59 2.43
N ALA A 4 -9.14 -13.24 1.36
CA ALA A 4 -10.27 -14.17 1.36
C ALA A 4 -10.05 -15.40 2.26
N ASN A 5 -8.81 -15.90 2.35
CA ASN A 5 -8.47 -17.04 3.20
C ASN A 5 -8.45 -16.65 4.68
N LEU A 6 -8.06 -15.41 5.00
CA LEU A 6 -8.09 -14.90 6.36
C LEU A 6 -9.54 -14.70 6.84
N ARG A 7 -10.41 -14.06 6.05
CA ARG A 7 -11.84 -13.91 6.38
C ARG A 7 -12.51 -15.26 6.60
N ARG A 8 -12.23 -16.24 5.73
CA ARG A 8 -12.74 -17.61 5.88
C ARG A 8 -12.24 -18.27 7.15
N TYR A 9 -10.95 -18.13 7.49
CA TYR A 9 -10.37 -18.68 8.71
C TYR A 9 -11.00 -18.07 9.97
N LEU A 10 -11.15 -16.74 10.00
CA LEU A 10 -11.74 -15.99 11.12
C LEU A 10 -13.22 -16.34 11.39
N ASN A 11 -13.93 -16.82 10.37
CA ASN A 11 -15.34 -17.23 10.48
C ASN A 11 -15.52 -18.73 10.79
N LYS A 12 -14.44 -19.51 10.95
CA LYS A 12 -14.55 -20.91 11.34
C LYS A 12 -14.82 -21.08 12.84
N PRO A 13 -15.58 -22.12 13.25
CA PRO A 13 -15.79 -22.44 14.66
C PRO A 13 -14.50 -22.87 15.38
N GLU A 14 -13.53 -23.39 14.63
CA GLU A 14 -12.19 -23.80 15.08
C GLU A 14 -11.25 -22.62 15.36
N CYS A 15 -11.67 -21.38 15.09
CA CYS A 15 -10.87 -20.19 15.33
C CYS A 15 -10.73 -19.96 16.86
N PRO A 16 -9.49 -19.79 17.40
CA PRO A 16 -9.28 -19.56 18.82
C PRO A 16 -10.09 -18.36 19.35
N GLN A 17 -10.57 -18.46 20.59
CA GLN A 17 -11.49 -17.48 21.17
C GLN A 17 -10.94 -16.04 21.13
N HIS A 18 -9.67 -15.85 21.53
CA HIS A 18 -9.02 -14.53 21.52
C HIS A 18 -8.98 -13.91 20.11
N VAL A 19 -8.78 -14.71 19.05
CA VAL A 19 -8.80 -14.22 17.66
C VAL A 19 -10.19 -13.75 17.25
N ARG A 20 -11.26 -14.39 17.75
CA ARG A 20 -12.65 -13.94 17.52
C ARG A 20 -12.97 -12.65 18.28
N GLU A 21 -12.43 -12.48 19.47
CA GLU A 21 -12.56 -11.25 20.25
C GLU A 21 -11.86 -10.08 19.55
N PHE A 22 -10.63 -10.29 19.04
CA PHE A 22 -9.95 -9.30 18.21
C PHE A 22 -10.71 -8.97 16.93
N LYS A 23 -11.30 -9.97 16.25
CA LYS A 23 -12.18 -9.74 15.09
C LYS A 23 -13.38 -8.87 15.49
N CYS A 24 -14.02 -9.15 16.62
CA CYS A 24 -15.16 -8.38 17.11
C CYS A 24 -14.77 -6.91 17.38
N LEU A 25 -13.61 -6.69 18.00
CA LEU A 25 -13.08 -5.35 18.23
C LEU A 25 -12.74 -4.64 16.91
N LEU A 26 -12.16 -5.37 15.95
CA LEU A 26 -11.80 -4.84 14.63
C LEU A 26 -13.04 -4.47 13.82
N ASP A 27 -14.07 -5.32 13.79
CA ASP A 27 -15.34 -5.05 13.09
C ASP A 27 -16.08 -3.86 13.72
N LYS A 28 -15.97 -3.68 15.04
CA LYS A 28 -16.52 -2.50 15.75
C LYS A 28 -15.74 -1.22 15.42
N ALA A 29 -14.41 -1.31 15.30
CA ALA A 29 -13.55 -0.16 15.03
C ALA A 29 -13.49 0.23 13.54
N LEU A 30 -13.70 -0.74 12.65
CA LEU A 30 -13.60 -0.60 11.20
C LEU A 30 -14.88 -1.13 10.53
N PRO A 31 -15.99 -0.37 10.57
CA PRO A 31 -17.20 -0.76 9.86
C PRO A 31 -16.89 -0.97 8.36
N PRO A 32 -17.53 -1.94 7.69
CA PRO A 32 -17.32 -2.16 6.27
C PRO A 32 -17.60 -0.86 5.52
N LYS A 33 -16.61 -0.34 4.78
CA LYS A 33 -16.86 0.78 3.86
C LYS A 33 -17.77 0.26 2.76
N ASP A 34 -18.92 0.92 2.57
CA ASP A 34 -19.74 0.77 1.38
C ASP A 34 -18.85 0.89 0.14
N GLN A 35 -18.76 -0.19 -0.62
CA GLN A 35 -18.19 -0.17 -1.95
C GLN A 35 -19.16 0.64 -2.81
N ARG A 36 -18.93 1.96 -2.91
CA ARG A 36 -19.56 2.76 -3.96
C ARG A 36 -19.06 2.22 -5.30
N GLU A 37 -19.91 1.43 -5.96
CA GLU A 37 -19.75 1.09 -7.37
C GLU A 37 -19.79 2.41 -8.16
N VAL A 38 -18.62 2.84 -8.62
CA VAL A 38 -18.54 3.92 -9.60
C VAL A 38 -18.70 3.26 -10.98
N LYS A 39 -19.88 3.44 -11.58
CA LYS A 39 -20.09 3.18 -13.02
C LYS A 39 -19.17 4.12 -13.80
N PHE A 40 -18.28 3.57 -14.61
CA PHE A 40 -17.51 4.33 -15.58
C PHE A 40 -18.23 4.27 -16.93
N GLU A 41 -18.72 5.43 -17.42
CA GLU A 41 -18.99 5.62 -18.84
C GLU A 41 -17.64 5.72 -19.57
N ALA A 42 -17.55 4.99 -20.69
CA ALA A 42 -16.33 4.94 -21.50
C ALA A 42 -16.33 6.09 -22.50
N ASP A 43 -15.37 7.01 -22.38
CA ASP A 43 -15.05 7.98 -23.44
C ASP A 43 -14.27 7.30 -24.58
N PRO A 44 -14.43 7.77 -25.83
CA PRO A 44 -13.83 7.17 -27.01
C PRO A 44 -12.29 7.27 -27.03
N PRO A 45 -11.60 6.28 -27.65
CA PRO A 45 -10.16 6.14 -27.56
C PRO A 45 -9.44 7.23 -28.38
N THR A 46 -8.66 8.07 -27.68
CA THR A 46 -7.63 8.89 -28.32
C THR A 46 -6.31 8.11 -28.27
N LEU A 47 -5.79 7.78 -29.46
CA LEU A 47 -4.55 7.04 -29.67
C LEU A 47 -3.35 7.85 -29.12
N THR A 48 -2.78 7.43 -27.98
CA THR A 48 -1.33 7.53 -27.63
C THR A 48 -1.02 7.14 -26.17
N GLN A 49 -2.00 7.04 -25.27
CA GLN A 49 -1.74 6.71 -23.85
C GLN A 49 -2.85 5.80 -23.29
N THR A 50 -2.54 4.52 -23.10
CA THR A 50 -3.48 3.55 -22.50
C THR A 50 -3.29 3.53 -20.99
N SER A 51 -4.34 3.89 -20.24
CA SER A 51 -4.37 3.75 -18.78
C SER A 51 -4.85 2.35 -18.38
N HIS A 52 -4.26 1.79 -17.33
CA HIS A 52 -4.54 0.44 -16.85
C HIS A 52 -5.02 0.47 -15.39
N ALA A 53 -6.08 -0.28 -15.09
CA ALA A 53 -6.53 -0.43 -13.70
C ALA A 53 -5.57 -1.29 -12.86
N TYR A 54 -4.98 -2.31 -13.51
CA TYR A 54 -4.02 -3.24 -12.93
C TYR A 54 -2.84 -3.47 -13.88
N TYR A 55 -1.69 -3.80 -13.33
CA TYR A 55 -0.55 -4.28 -14.12
C TYR A 55 0.24 -5.32 -13.34
N THR A 56 0.62 -6.41 -14.00
CA THR A 56 1.40 -7.48 -13.39
C THR A 56 2.83 -7.44 -13.93
N TYR A 57 3.79 -7.28 -13.03
CA TYR A 57 5.22 -7.33 -13.34
C TYR A 57 5.87 -8.41 -12.48
N ARG A 58 6.56 -9.37 -13.11
CA ARG A 58 7.24 -10.48 -12.41
C ARG A 58 6.35 -11.18 -11.37
N ASN A 59 5.11 -11.52 -11.74
CA ASN A 59 4.10 -12.16 -10.89
C ASN A 59 3.59 -11.32 -9.70
N VAL A 60 3.91 -10.04 -9.65
CA VAL A 60 3.39 -9.09 -8.67
C VAL A 60 2.39 -8.17 -9.36
N THR A 61 1.15 -8.13 -8.87
CA THR A 61 0.09 -7.27 -9.41
C THR A 61 0.02 -5.96 -8.65
N TYR A 62 0.06 -4.87 -9.41
CA TYR A 62 -0.09 -3.49 -8.95
C TYR A 62 -1.43 -2.95 -9.43
N SER A 63 -1.95 -1.96 -8.72
CA SER A 63 -3.20 -1.28 -9.06
C SER A 63 -3.08 0.22 -8.86
N ARG A 64 -3.89 1.00 -9.56
CA ARG A 64 -4.11 2.41 -9.22
C ARG A 64 -4.86 2.54 -7.89
N ALA A 65 -4.61 3.63 -7.17
CA ALA A 65 -5.21 3.91 -5.86
C ALA A 65 -6.74 3.94 -5.90
N SER A 66 -7.29 4.47 -7.00
CA SER A 66 -8.72 4.53 -7.28
C SER A 66 -9.37 3.19 -7.60
N THR A 67 -8.59 2.15 -7.90
CA THR A 67 -9.09 0.78 -8.12
C THR A 67 -8.95 -0.07 -6.88
N HIS A 68 -7.73 -0.13 -6.31
CA HIS A 68 -7.46 -0.92 -5.13
C HIS A 68 -6.28 -0.32 -4.37
N LEU A 69 -6.58 0.40 -3.28
CA LEU A 69 -5.59 1.12 -2.48
C LEU A 69 -4.48 0.19 -1.95
N GLY A 70 -4.83 -1.03 -1.53
CA GLY A 70 -3.83 -1.97 -1.01
C GLY A 70 -2.78 -2.39 -2.03
N GLY A 71 -3.14 -2.45 -3.31
CA GLY A 71 -2.23 -2.80 -4.40
C GLY A 71 -1.50 -1.61 -5.03
N SER A 72 -1.86 -0.38 -4.60
CA SER A 72 -1.24 0.86 -5.10
C SER A 72 -0.09 1.36 -4.22
N LEU A 73 -0.05 0.95 -2.95
CA LEU A 73 0.95 1.40 -1.99
C LEU A 73 2.26 0.62 -2.17
N VAL A 74 3.33 1.35 -2.47
CA VAL A 74 4.63 0.78 -2.83
C VAL A 74 5.80 1.56 -2.24
N CYS A 75 6.93 0.88 -2.08
CA CYS A 75 8.23 1.55 -1.96
C CYS A 75 9.09 1.28 -3.20
N TYR A 76 9.85 2.29 -3.62
CA TYR A 76 10.49 2.31 -4.92
C TYR A 76 11.71 3.22 -4.94
N TYR A 77 12.56 3.02 -5.94
CA TYR A 77 13.64 3.94 -6.27
C TYR A 77 13.15 4.95 -7.32
N PRO A 78 13.31 6.27 -7.13
CA PRO A 78 12.82 7.28 -8.07
C PRO A 78 13.48 7.19 -9.45
N HIS A 79 14.73 6.71 -9.51
CA HIS A 79 15.47 6.42 -10.73
C HIS A 79 16.46 5.28 -10.49
N SER A 80 16.99 4.70 -11.56
CA SER A 80 17.87 3.50 -11.50
C SER A 80 19.16 3.69 -10.72
N ALA A 81 19.68 4.92 -10.66
CA ALA A 81 20.89 5.26 -9.90
C ALA A 81 20.62 5.64 -8.42
N SER A 82 19.36 5.72 -8.00
CA SER A 82 19.05 6.11 -6.62
C SER A 82 19.35 4.96 -5.65
N SER A 83 20.01 5.27 -4.54
CA SER A 83 20.11 4.39 -3.38
C SER A 83 19.01 4.66 -2.34
N GLU A 84 18.27 5.76 -2.48
CA GLU A 84 17.22 6.16 -1.55
C GLU A 84 15.86 5.59 -1.98
N LEU A 85 15.16 5.00 -1.01
CA LEU A 85 13.82 4.47 -1.18
C LEU A 85 12.77 5.51 -0.83
N HIS A 86 11.85 5.73 -1.76
CA HIS A 86 10.64 6.49 -1.51
C HIS A 86 9.47 5.55 -1.23
N VAL A 87 8.45 6.09 -0.55
CA VAL A 87 7.16 5.44 -0.39
C VAL A 87 6.10 6.29 -1.07
N GLY A 88 5.13 5.64 -1.71
CA GLY A 88 4.04 6.36 -2.35
C GLY A 88 2.86 5.47 -2.72
N SER A 89 1.89 6.09 -3.38
CA SER A 89 0.71 5.44 -3.92
C SER A 89 0.67 5.63 -5.43
N ILE A 90 0.54 4.53 -6.17
CA ILE A 90 0.33 4.55 -7.62
C ILE A 90 -1.02 5.22 -7.90
N GLN A 91 -1.00 6.39 -8.51
CA GLN A 91 -2.21 7.11 -8.90
C GLN A 91 -2.67 6.69 -10.29
N ASP A 92 -1.73 6.36 -11.17
CA ASP A 92 -2.01 5.94 -12.53
C ASP A 92 -0.97 4.94 -13.04
N ILE A 93 -1.41 4.08 -13.96
CA ILE A 93 -0.57 3.11 -14.64
C ILE A 93 -0.78 3.35 -16.13
N ARG A 94 0.27 3.72 -16.85
CA ARG A 94 0.16 4.13 -18.25
C ARG A 94 1.18 3.41 -19.12
N SER A 95 0.78 3.08 -20.34
CA SER A 95 1.72 2.74 -21.41
C SER A 95 2.18 4.02 -22.10
N GLU A 96 3.47 4.35 -21.99
CA GLU A 96 4.12 5.51 -22.61
C GLU A 96 5.31 4.99 -23.43
N HIS A 97 5.36 5.29 -24.74
CA HIS A 97 6.42 4.84 -25.65
C HIS A 97 6.70 3.31 -25.62
N GLY A 98 5.64 2.51 -25.51
CA GLY A 98 5.75 1.04 -25.45
C GLY A 98 6.25 0.48 -24.12
N GLN A 99 6.48 1.33 -23.12
CA GLN A 99 6.86 0.94 -21.76
C GLN A 99 5.75 1.28 -20.78
N VAL A 100 5.58 0.45 -19.76
CA VAL A 100 4.63 0.76 -18.68
C VAL A 100 5.33 1.59 -17.62
N VAL A 101 4.67 2.67 -17.22
CA VAL A 101 5.13 3.62 -16.21
C VAL A 101 4.05 3.78 -15.15
N PHE A 102 4.46 3.79 -13.89
CA PHE A 102 3.61 4.15 -12.76
C PHE A 102 3.79 5.63 -12.46
N LYS A 103 2.67 6.35 -12.35
CA LYS A 103 2.65 7.72 -11.82
C LYS A 103 2.36 7.63 -10.33
N ILE A 104 3.37 7.90 -9.51
CA ILE A 104 3.32 7.67 -8.06
C ILE A 104 3.27 9.00 -7.33
N GLN A 105 2.28 9.17 -6.45
CA GLN A 105 2.27 10.26 -5.50
C GLN A 105 3.07 9.86 -4.27
N ARG A 106 4.05 10.66 -3.89
CA ARG A 106 4.92 10.38 -2.73
C ARG A 106 4.18 10.56 -1.42
N GLN A 107 4.50 9.72 -0.44
CA GLN A 107 4.17 9.98 0.96
C GLN A 107 5.04 11.14 1.44
N GLU A 108 4.44 12.12 2.12
CA GLU A 108 5.20 13.21 2.70
C GLU A 108 6.07 12.68 3.87
N PRO A 109 7.37 13.06 3.93
CA PRO A 109 8.24 12.64 5.01
C PRO A 109 7.71 13.13 6.37
N LEU A 110 8.11 12.46 7.45
CA LEU A 110 7.81 12.94 8.79
C LEU A 110 8.51 14.30 9.00
N PRO A 111 7.80 15.35 9.46
CA PRO A 111 8.44 16.63 9.79
C PRO A 111 9.57 16.44 10.79
N SER A 112 10.66 17.18 10.64
CA SER A 112 11.85 17.08 11.52
C SER A 112 11.56 17.35 13.00
N SER A 113 10.46 18.06 13.31
CA SER A 113 9.98 18.30 14.68
C SER A 113 9.36 17.06 15.34
N LYS A 114 9.20 15.95 14.62
CA LYS A 114 8.50 14.75 15.08
C LYS A 114 9.43 13.55 15.10
N TYR A 115 9.37 12.81 16.20
CA TYR A 115 10.13 11.59 16.38
C TYR A 115 9.44 10.37 15.77
N ASP A 116 10.20 9.47 15.13
CA ASP A 116 9.72 8.16 14.69
C ASP A 116 9.97 7.09 15.79
N PRO A 117 8.91 6.57 16.46
CA PRO A 117 9.07 5.57 17.51
C PRO A 117 9.65 4.24 17.01
N PHE A 118 9.55 3.92 15.72
CA PHE A 118 10.02 2.65 15.17
C PHE A 118 11.54 2.61 14.95
N GLN A 119 12.23 3.74 14.99
CA GLN A 119 13.69 3.79 14.93
C GLN A 119 14.38 2.97 16.04
N ARG A 120 13.68 2.74 17.17
CA ARG A 120 14.19 1.91 18.28
C ARG A 120 14.13 0.42 17.99
N TYR A 121 13.40 0.00 16.96
CA TYR A 121 13.15 -1.41 16.63
C TYR A 121 13.65 -1.69 15.21
N PRO A 122 14.98 -1.80 14.99
CA PRO A 122 15.55 -1.97 13.65
C PRO A 122 15.05 -3.24 12.94
N ASP A 123 14.67 -4.27 13.70
CA ASP A 123 14.14 -5.52 13.19
C ASP A 123 12.64 -5.46 12.82
N PHE A 124 11.95 -4.39 13.24
CA PHE A 124 10.55 -4.17 12.88
C PHE A 124 10.50 -3.18 11.70
N PRO A 125 10.07 -3.62 10.50
CA PRO A 125 10.23 -2.85 9.27
C PRO A 125 9.15 -1.76 9.09
N ALA A 126 8.87 -1.03 10.17
CA ALA A 126 7.95 0.08 10.18
C ALA A 126 8.68 1.41 10.28
N THR A 127 8.09 2.44 9.69
CA THR A 127 8.63 3.79 9.71
C THR A 127 7.46 4.77 9.77
N THR A 128 7.61 5.82 10.56
CA THR A 128 6.58 6.86 10.67
C THR A 128 6.79 7.92 9.61
N PHE A 129 5.72 8.26 8.91
CA PHE A 129 5.64 9.34 7.92
C PHE A 129 4.57 10.35 8.33
N SER A 130 4.52 11.49 7.64
CA SER A 130 3.33 12.34 7.66
C SER A 130 2.11 11.51 7.19
N SER A 131 0.92 11.82 7.69
CA SER A 131 -0.31 11.22 7.16
C SER A 131 -0.62 11.70 5.74
N ARG A 132 -0.04 12.81 5.27
CA ARG A 132 -0.36 13.42 3.99
C ARG A 132 0.50 12.88 2.86
N MET A 133 -0.03 12.95 1.66
CA MET A 133 0.75 12.73 0.44
C MET A 133 1.35 14.08 0.00
N VAL A 134 2.47 14.04 -0.71
CA VAL A 134 3.05 15.24 -1.33
C VAL A 134 2.11 15.72 -2.43
N ASP A 135 1.74 16.99 -2.38
CA ASP A 135 0.97 17.64 -3.43
C ASP A 135 1.86 18.00 -4.63
N GLY A 136 1.29 18.00 -5.83
CA GLY A 136 1.99 18.40 -7.05
C GLY A 136 2.50 17.23 -7.89
N THR A 137 3.78 17.26 -8.27
CA THR A 137 4.36 16.39 -9.30
C THR A 137 4.39 14.93 -8.87
N LEU A 138 3.85 14.06 -9.73
CA LEU A 138 3.93 12.60 -9.57
C LEU A 138 5.25 12.08 -10.13
N ASP A 139 5.87 11.17 -9.39
CA ASP A 139 7.06 10.46 -9.86
C ASP A 139 6.66 9.51 -11.00
N SER A 140 7.47 9.46 -12.07
CA SER A 140 7.28 8.51 -13.18
C SER A 140 8.26 7.36 -13.02
N VAL A 141 7.76 6.19 -12.65
CA VAL A 141 8.59 5.06 -12.19
C VAL A 141 8.29 3.83 -13.01
N HIS A 142 9.35 3.23 -13.57
CA HIS A 142 9.24 1.94 -14.25
C HIS A 142 9.02 0.81 -13.21
N PRO A 143 8.16 -0.20 -13.46
CA PRO A 143 7.84 -1.27 -12.51
C PRO A 143 9.07 -1.99 -11.92
N LYS A 144 10.17 -2.12 -12.70
CA LYS A 144 11.45 -2.69 -12.24
C LYS A 144 12.08 -1.95 -11.04
N LEU A 145 11.77 -0.66 -10.86
CA LEU A 145 12.29 0.17 -9.77
C LEU A 145 11.42 0.12 -8.51
N VAL A 146 10.25 -0.55 -8.59
CA VAL A 146 9.43 -0.84 -7.41
C VAL A 146 10.07 -2.00 -6.67
N ARG A 147 10.40 -1.79 -5.40
CA ARG A 147 11.02 -2.82 -4.56
C ARG A 147 9.97 -3.74 -3.94
N SER A 148 8.91 -3.17 -3.37
CA SER A 148 7.88 -3.92 -2.65
C SER A 148 6.57 -3.15 -2.50
N HIS A 149 5.50 -3.87 -2.18
CA HIS A 149 4.29 -3.28 -1.61
C HIS A 149 4.51 -2.88 -0.16
N VAL A 150 3.74 -1.88 0.27
CA VAL A 150 3.71 -1.46 1.67
C VAL A 150 2.29 -1.45 2.21
N ALA A 151 2.15 -1.67 3.52
CA ALA A 151 0.93 -1.34 4.23
C ALA A 151 1.04 0.06 4.83
N ARG A 152 -0.05 0.82 4.81
CA ARG A 152 -0.13 2.15 5.41
C ARG A 152 -1.25 2.20 6.43
N TYR A 153 -0.93 2.61 7.66
CA TYR A 153 -1.91 2.80 8.73
C TYR A 153 -1.84 4.24 9.24
N LYS A 154 -2.90 5.01 9.01
CA LYS A 154 -3.06 6.36 9.56
C LYS A 154 -3.57 6.24 10.99
N PHE A 155 -2.69 6.45 11.98
CA PHE A 155 -3.05 6.37 13.40
C PHE A 155 -3.34 7.74 14.03
N SER A 156 -2.93 8.82 13.36
CA SER A 156 -3.33 10.18 13.73
C SER A 156 -3.52 11.06 12.50
N ASP A 157 -4.08 12.25 12.67
CA ASP A 157 -4.30 13.17 11.57
C ASP A 157 -3.03 13.68 10.90
N GLU A 158 -1.89 13.54 11.55
CA GLU A 158 -0.61 14.05 11.06
C GLU A 158 0.43 12.94 10.85
N ARG A 159 0.14 11.70 11.22
CA ARG A 159 1.09 10.59 11.14
C ARG A 159 0.48 9.33 10.55
N ALA A 160 1.27 8.67 9.71
CA ALA A 160 0.99 7.35 9.21
C ALA A 160 2.19 6.43 9.47
N ILE A 161 1.90 5.17 9.77
CA ILE A 161 2.90 4.11 9.83
C ILE A 161 2.91 3.45 8.46
N ILE A 162 4.10 3.28 7.91
CA ILE A 162 4.33 2.47 6.72
C ILE A 162 5.11 1.23 7.13
N LEU A 163 4.63 0.08 6.68
CA LEU A 163 5.24 -1.22 6.93
C LEU A 163 5.64 -1.84 5.59
N ASP A 164 6.93 -2.13 5.42
CA ASP A 164 7.45 -2.80 4.23
C ASP A 164 7.12 -4.29 4.25
N LEU A 165 6.25 -4.72 3.34
CA LEU A 165 5.73 -6.09 3.32
C LEU A 165 6.73 -7.11 2.80
N CYS A 166 7.86 -6.69 2.21
CA CYS A 166 8.94 -7.62 1.86
C CYS A 166 9.77 -8.07 3.07
N ARG A 167 9.70 -7.34 4.20
CA ARG A 167 10.47 -7.64 5.41
C ARG A 167 9.64 -8.28 6.51
N VAL A 168 8.33 -8.40 6.32
CA VAL A 168 7.45 -9.07 7.26
C VAL A 168 7.40 -10.56 6.91
N SER A 169 8.26 -11.35 7.55
CA SER A 169 8.09 -12.79 7.60
C SER A 169 6.81 -13.12 8.36
N ALA A 170 5.98 -14.04 7.85
CA ALA A 170 4.71 -14.44 8.48
C ALA A 170 4.86 -14.94 9.94
N TYR A 171 6.10 -15.23 10.36
CA TYR A 171 6.44 -15.63 11.73
C TYR A 171 6.46 -14.47 12.73
N VAL A 172 6.70 -13.21 12.32
CA VAL A 172 6.84 -12.07 13.25
C VAL A 172 5.49 -11.60 13.82
N LEU A 173 4.39 -11.81 13.09
CA LEU A 173 3.04 -11.49 13.58
C LEU A 173 2.57 -12.39 14.72
N LEU A 174 3.21 -13.56 14.93
CA LEU A 174 2.88 -14.48 16.02
C LEU A 174 3.60 -14.14 17.33
N PHE A 175 4.79 -13.51 17.29
CA PHE A 175 5.58 -13.29 18.51
C PHE A 175 5.24 -12.00 19.28
N TYR A 176 4.52 -11.05 18.67
CA TYR A 176 4.09 -9.81 19.34
C TYR A 176 2.60 -9.80 19.73
N LEU A 177 1.92 -10.95 19.62
CA LEU A 177 0.52 -11.16 19.98
C LEU A 177 0.32 -12.30 20.99
N ILE A 178 1.38 -12.67 21.72
CA ILE A 178 1.33 -13.57 22.89
C ILE A 178 1.50 -12.73 24.15
#